data_AF-A0AA89C5H0-F1
#
_entry.id   AF-A0AA89C5H0-F1
#
_cell.length_a   1.000
_cell.length_b   1.000
_cell.length_c   1.000
_cell.angle_alpha   90.00
_cell.angle_beta   90.00
_cell.angle_gamma   90.00
#
_symmetry.space_group_name_H-M   'P 1'
#
loop_
_entity.id
_entity.type
_entity.pdbx_description
1 polymer ?
#
loop_
_entity_poly.entity_id
_entity_poly.type
_entity_poly.pdbx_seq_one_letter_code
_entity_poly.pdbx_strand_id
1 'polypeptide(L)'
;VDAIANSTSRSLELSSGGGSRAMLSKAGKAMQDECKEKYPNGVNPGSFAETKGYNLDCKCVFHVVLTGWSQDKASQAEQMLLDLITEILKKCEENNLRSLSLPPIGTGFMGYQAKTVARIFIQAVQDFGKTKKTSSLTDVNFVIRKEDIKHFEILRFVVQGCLGKASDHNYSSIAFPCLGTGYQGYPSKIAAKTVMSAIKDFFHAHPASALRKVEIVVFEGGKDWREVCKSFQQELENIAPSKVEVRKQAPQLQLVKPVPVVVLKPPSPPKRGAKEWFKMKYEQDVCIPMYWTSVKAGENVRKCQRTGAKDYVLVDIDGATEQMIKDLVMQTWARDKVGDGRDAKNLRELNYSSIKVTKIQRVENIHLYKGYAEERQRLFDKASKKGRPLVSVGNTKNSSGEAKTEEILKSQGKNKDFLSDTFPEINEHFLFHGTASENVEKVLSQGIDNRLAGDRAMFGGGIYAAESSTKADQYSDHRDSRTKTGLKMLLVRMSLGDICLCNQGQQFRRAPCKMCRKDKCTCKGGQLWDFYDSVLGDGQWIFREFVVYEKRQVYPEYLISYDRV
;
A
#
# COMPACT_ATOMS: atom_id res chain seq x y z
N VAL A 1 -31.31 -7.19 -8.35
CA VAL A 1 -31.29 -8.62 -7.94
C VAL A 1 -32.16 -8.75 -6.71
N ASP A 2 -32.79 -9.90 -6.47
CA ASP A 2 -33.77 -10.05 -5.38
C ASP A 2 -33.08 -10.19 -4.02
N ALA A 3 -31.99 -10.94 -3.96
CA ALA A 3 -31.16 -11.09 -2.76
C ALA A 3 -29.68 -10.78 -3.04
N ILE A 4 -29.00 -10.31 -1.99
CA ILE A 4 -27.55 -10.10 -1.97
C ILE A 4 -26.97 -10.83 -0.75
N ALA A 5 -25.88 -11.58 -0.93
CA ALA A 5 -25.11 -12.08 0.21
C ALA A 5 -24.02 -11.08 0.62
N ASN A 6 -23.80 -10.96 1.93
CA ASN A 6 -22.76 -10.16 2.55
C ASN A 6 -21.88 -11.04 3.45
N SER A 7 -20.62 -10.67 3.65
CA SER A 7 -19.76 -11.30 4.66
C SER A 7 -19.53 -10.34 5.82
N THR A 8 -19.73 -10.78 7.06
CA THR A 8 -19.59 -9.94 8.25
C THR A 8 -19.09 -10.71 9.47
N SER A 9 -18.87 -10.01 10.58
CA SER A 9 -18.49 -10.57 11.88
C SER A 9 -19.69 -11.16 12.63
N ARG A 10 -19.41 -11.99 13.65
CA ARG A 10 -20.41 -12.54 14.59
C ARG A 10 -21.36 -11.47 15.17
N SER A 11 -20.84 -10.29 15.46
CA SER A 11 -21.60 -9.18 16.04
C SER A 11 -22.51 -8.45 15.05
N LEU A 12 -22.49 -8.81 13.76
CA LEU A 12 -23.20 -8.12 12.68
C LEU A 12 -22.91 -6.60 12.64
N GLU A 13 -21.69 -6.20 12.97
CA GLU A 13 -21.23 -4.81 12.85
C GLU A 13 -20.90 -4.51 11.39
N LEU A 14 -21.90 -4.07 10.62
CA LEU A 14 -21.81 -3.87 9.17
C LEU A 14 -20.90 -2.70 8.79
N SER A 15 -20.56 -1.81 9.73
CA SER A 15 -19.53 -0.77 9.53
C SER A 15 -18.09 -1.32 9.50
N SER A 16 -17.91 -2.60 9.81
CA SER A 16 -16.62 -3.30 9.82
C SER A 16 -16.43 -4.16 8.58
N GLY A 17 -15.23 -4.16 8.00
CA GLY A 17 -14.93 -4.88 6.75
C GLY A 17 -15.29 -4.11 5.48
N GLY A 18 -14.47 -4.24 4.43
CA GLY A 18 -14.57 -3.41 3.23
C GLY A 18 -15.88 -3.59 2.45
N GLY A 19 -16.32 -4.84 2.23
CA GLY A 19 -17.56 -5.14 1.52
C GLY A 19 -18.80 -4.75 2.30
N SER A 20 -18.88 -5.18 3.57
CA SER A 20 -20.00 -4.87 4.48
C SER A 20 -20.21 -3.36 4.65
N ARG A 21 -19.11 -2.59 4.83
CA ARG A 21 -19.18 -1.13 4.96
C ARG A 21 -19.69 -0.44 3.69
N ALA A 22 -19.24 -0.90 2.52
CA ALA A 22 -19.69 -0.35 1.25
C ALA A 22 -21.18 -0.65 0.99
N MET A 23 -21.64 -1.81 1.43
CA MET A 23 -23.06 -2.15 1.37
C MET A 23 -23.88 -1.29 2.33
N LEU A 24 -23.46 -1.18 3.60
CA LEU A 24 -24.15 -0.39 4.62
C LEU A 24 -24.25 1.08 4.24
N SER A 25 -23.18 1.67 3.67
CA SER A 25 -23.19 3.08 3.26
C SER A 25 -24.25 3.37 2.19
N LYS A 26 -24.58 2.37 1.35
CA LYS A 26 -25.65 2.49 0.36
C LYS A 26 -27.02 2.12 0.92
N ALA A 27 -27.11 1.05 1.73
CA ALA A 27 -28.33 0.55 2.34
C ALA A 27 -28.94 1.53 3.37
N GLY A 28 -28.08 2.31 4.04
CA GLY A 28 -28.48 3.23 5.10
C GLY A 28 -28.45 2.58 6.49
N LYS A 29 -28.49 3.43 7.53
CA LYS A 29 -28.32 3.01 8.93
C LYS A 29 -29.42 2.04 9.42
N ALA A 30 -30.62 2.10 8.84
CA ALA A 30 -31.74 1.25 9.23
C ALA A 30 -31.43 -0.26 9.11
N MET A 31 -30.58 -0.67 8.16
CA MET A 31 -30.10 -2.06 8.07
C MET A 31 -29.29 -2.48 9.30
N GLN A 32 -28.42 -1.61 9.80
CA GLN A 32 -27.65 -1.88 11.01
C GLN A 32 -28.56 -1.95 12.25
N ASP A 33 -29.61 -1.13 12.28
CA ASP A 33 -30.57 -1.11 13.38
C ASP A 33 -31.41 -2.41 13.40
N GLU A 34 -31.85 -2.92 12.25
CA GLU A 34 -32.51 -4.23 12.16
C GLU A 34 -31.59 -5.39 12.57
N CYS A 35 -30.29 -5.36 12.21
CA CYS A 35 -29.34 -6.35 12.71
C CYS A 35 -29.29 -6.37 14.25
N LYS A 36 -29.28 -5.19 14.88
CA LYS A 36 -29.23 -5.06 16.35
C LYS A 36 -30.52 -5.50 17.02
N GLU A 37 -31.66 -5.21 16.41
CA GLU A 37 -32.98 -5.57 16.93
C GLU A 37 -33.26 -7.07 16.80
N LYS A 38 -33.03 -7.66 15.61
CA LYS A 38 -33.32 -9.08 15.35
C LYS A 38 -32.27 -10.03 15.92
N TYR A 39 -31.02 -9.60 16.01
CA TYR A 39 -29.88 -10.42 16.41
C TYR A 39 -29.05 -9.73 17.50
N PRO A 40 -29.64 -9.42 18.67
CA PRO A 40 -28.96 -8.66 19.73
C PRO A 40 -27.72 -9.37 20.28
N ASN A 41 -27.65 -10.71 20.14
CA ASN A 41 -26.52 -11.53 20.55
C ASN A 41 -25.61 -11.95 19.37
N GLY A 42 -25.84 -11.37 18.19
CA GLY A 42 -25.15 -11.74 16.96
C GLY A 42 -25.55 -13.11 16.39
N VAL A 43 -24.74 -13.60 15.46
CA VAL A 43 -24.95 -14.88 14.76
C VAL A 43 -23.68 -15.72 14.83
N ASN A 44 -23.82 -17.01 15.16
CA ASN A 44 -22.67 -17.91 15.27
C ASN A 44 -22.02 -18.16 13.90
N PRO A 45 -20.69 -18.37 13.84
CA PRO A 45 -20.03 -18.80 12.60
C PRO A 45 -20.64 -20.09 12.06
N GLY A 46 -20.83 -20.14 10.74
CA GLY A 46 -21.59 -21.22 10.08
C GLY A 46 -23.08 -20.92 9.94
N SER A 47 -23.51 -19.69 10.21
CA SER A 47 -24.89 -19.24 10.01
C SER A 47 -24.94 -17.85 9.35
N PHE A 48 -26.15 -17.38 9.00
CA PHE A 48 -26.38 -16.05 8.44
C PHE A 48 -27.57 -15.35 9.08
N ALA A 49 -27.55 -14.01 9.08
CA ALA A 49 -28.70 -13.16 9.40
C ALA A 49 -29.41 -12.70 8.12
N GLU A 50 -30.72 -12.44 8.18
CA GLU A 50 -31.50 -11.89 7.07
C GLU A 50 -32.07 -10.52 7.46
N THR A 51 -31.86 -9.52 6.59
CA THR A 51 -32.44 -8.17 6.71
C THR A 51 -33.14 -7.75 5.42
N LYS A 52 -33.93 -6.67 5.49
CA LYS A 52 -34.48 -6.02 4.28
C LYS A 52 -33.37 -5.35 3.46
N GLY A 53 -33.63 -5.09 2.17
CA GLY A 53 -32.69 -4.35 1.31
C GLY A 53 -32.51 -2.86 1.65
N TYR A 54 -33.50 -2.23 2.30
CA TYR A 54 -33.53 -0.78 2.57
C TYR A 54 -33.31 0.06 1.31
N ASN A 55 -32.29 0.92 1.29
CA ASN A 55 -31.97 1.76 0.13
C ASN A 55 -31.21 0.98 -0.97
N LEU A 56 -30.99 -0.33 -0.81
CA LEU A 56 -30.54 -1.20 -1.88
C LEU A 56 -31.72 -1.62 -2.75
N ASP A 57 -31.47 -1.73 -4.05
CA ASP A 57 -32.45 -2.27 -5.01
C ASP A 57 -32.49 -3.81 -4.96
N CYS A 58 -32.88 -4.33 -3.80
CA CYS A 58 -33.10 -5.75 -3.53
C CYS A 58 -34.15 -5.94 -2.42
N LYS A 59 -34.73 -7.15 -2.34
CA LYS A 59 -35.74 -7.50 -1.34
C LYS A 59 -35.11 -7.78 0.03
N CYS A 60 -34.04 -8.57 0.06
CA CYS A 60 -33.33 -8.91 1.30
C CYS A 60 -31.81 -9.04 1.12
N VAL A 61 -31.11 -9.09 2.26
CA VAL A 61 -29.66 -9.33 2.34
C VAL A 61 -29.37 -10.45 3.34
N PHE A 62 -28.57 -11.42 2.92
CA PHE A 62 -28.07 -12.51 3.77
C PHE A 62 -26.66 -12.19 4.30
N HIS A 63 -26.54 -11.90 5.59
CA HIS A 63 -25.27 -11.57 6.24
C HIS A 63 -24.60 -12.83 6.81
N VAL A 64 -23.64 -13.36 6.05
CA VAL A 64 -22.92 -14.61 6.31
C VAL A 64 -21.79 -14.41 7.31
N VAL A 65 -21.73 -15.28 8.31
CA VAL A 65 -20.66 -15.29 9.33
C VAL A 65 -19.84 -16.57 9.19
N LEU A 66 -18.54 -16.41 8.93
CA LEU A 66 -17.57 -17.50 8.79
C LEU A 66 -16.56 -17.51 9.93
N THR A 67 -15.91 -18.66 10.12
CA THR A 67 -14.64 -18.74 10.87
C THR A 67 -13.48 -18.22 10.01
N GLY A 68 -12.37 -17.86 10.64
CA GLY A 68 -11.15 -17.50 9.91
C GLY A 68 -10.48 -18.72 9.28
N TRP A 69 -9.82 -18.54 8.13
CA TRP A 69 -9.08 -19.62 7.46
C TRP A 69 -7.84 -20.04 8.27
N SER A 70 -7.68 -21.35 8.45
CA SER A 70 -6.46 -21.99 8.96
C SER A 70 -6.22 -23.28 8.18
N GLN A 71 -4.96 -23.60 7.88
CA GLN A 71 -4.63 -24.83 7.15
C GLN A 71 -5.06 -26.09 7.91
N ASP A 72 -4.93 -26.09 9.23
CA ASP A 72 -5.29 -27.24 10.07
C ASP A 72 -6.81 -27.53 10.10
N LYS A 73 -7.63 -26.56 9.69
CA LYS A 73 -9.09 -26.66 9.67
C LYS A 73 -9.67 -26.39 8.28
N ALA A 74 -8.86 -26.50 7.22
CA ALA A 74 -9.27 -26.15 5.86
C ALA A 74 -10.54 -26.89 5.42
N SER A 75 -10.60 -28.22 5.57
CA SER A 75 -11.76 -29.02 5.17
C SER A 75 -13.05 -28.63 5.92
N GLN A 76 -12.95 -28.31 7.22
CA GLN A 76 -14.10 -27.86 8.01
C GLN A 76 -14.59 -26.47 7.54
N ALA A 77 -13.65 -25.57 7.23
CA ALA A 77 -13.96 -24.24 6.72
C ALA A 77 -14.57 -24.27 5.31
N GLU A 78 -14.10 -25.17 4.44
CA GLU A 78 -14.67 -25.41 3.11
C GLU A 78 -16.09 -25.97 3.21
N GLN A 79 -16.31 -26.98 4.06
CA GLN A 79 -17.62 -27.58 4.27
C GLN A 79 -18.62 -26.57 4.84
N MET A 80 -18.22 -25.79 5.84
CA MET A 80 -19.05 -24.72 6.41
C MET A 80 -19.52 -23.72 5.34
N LEU A 81 -18.62 -23.32 4.43
CA LEU A 81 -18.98 -22.41 3.34
C LEU A 81 -19.94 -23.08 2.35
N LEU A 82 -19.73 -24.36 2.02
CA LEU A 82 -20.62 -25.11 1.13
C LEU A 82 -22.04 -25.21 1.71
N ASP A 83 -22.15 -25.55 2.99
CA ASP A 83 -23.43 -25.67 3.70
C ASP A 83 -24.16 -24.33 3.73
N LEU A 84 -23.46 -23.25 4.09
CA LEU A 84 -24.01 -21.89 4.12
C LEU A 84 -24.57 -21.42 2.77
N ILE A 85 -23.81 -21.60 1.69
CA ILE A 85 -24.29 -21.19 0.36
C ILE A 85 -25.49 -22.05 -0.06
N THR A 86 -25.48 -23.35 0.26
CA THR A 86 -26.60 -24.26 0.00
C THR A 86 -27.86 -23.84 0.75
N GLU A 87 -27.74 -23.43 2.01
CA GLU A 87 -28.85 -22.91 2.81
C GLU A 87 -29.39 -21.59 2.27
N ILE A 88 -28.53 -20.67 1.82
CA ILE A 88 -28.96 -19.41 1.19
C ILE A 88 -29.75 -19.68 -0.10
N LEU A 89 -29.31 -20.64 -0.93
CA LEU A 89 -30.03 -21.02 -2.15
C LEU A 89 -31.42 -21.59 -1.83
N LYS A 90 -31.52 -22.46 -0.81
CA LYS A 90 -32.82 -22.97 -0.31
C LYS A 90 -33.69 -21.82 0.18
N LYS A 91 -33.12 -20.88 0.94
CA LYS A 91 -33.86 -19.76 1.48
C LYS A 91 -34.39 -18.81 0.41
N CYS A 92 -33.62 -18.60 -0.66
CA CYS A 92 -34.08 -17.83 -1.82
C CYS A 92 -35.31 -18.47 -2.45
N GLU A 93 -35.32 -19.80 -2.61
CA GLU A 93 -36.47 -20.53 -3.16
C GLU A 93 -37.69 -20.46 -2.21
N GLU A 94 -37.49 -20.69 -0.92
CA GLU A 94 -38.54 -20.56 0.11
C GLU A 94 -39.19 -19.17 0.12
N ASN A 95 -38.38 -18.13 -0.09
CA ASN A 95 -38.82 -16.74 -0.12
C ASN A 95 -39.32 -16.29 -1.52
N ASN A 96 -39.46 -17.20 -2.49
CA ASN A 96 -39.86 -16.90 -3.87
C ASN A 96 -38.99 -15.80 -4.54
N LEU A 97 -37.69 -15.83 -4.31
CA LEU A 97 -36.74 -14.87 -4.88
C LEU A 97 -36.22 -15.35 -6.23
N ARG A 98 -36.26 -14.48 -7.23
CA ARG A 98 -35.85 -14.82 -8.58
C ARG A 98 -34.34 -14.84 -8.79
N SER A 99 -33.61 -13.98 -8.06
CA SER A 99 -32.18 -13.79 -8.29
C SER A 99 -31.37 -13.56 -7.01
N LEU A 100 -30.17 -14.13 -6.97
CA LEU A 100 -29.21 -13.99 -5.87
C LEU A 100 -27.87 -13.46 -6.38
N SER A 101 -27.25 -12.53 -5.67
CA SER A 101 -25.86 -12.10 -5.89
C SER A 101 -24.93 -12.59 -4.79
N LEU A 102 -23.86 -13.28 -5.19
CA LEU A 102 -22.84 -13.84 -4.32
C LEU A 102 -21.48 -13.17 -4.59
N PRO A 103 -20.97 -12.31 -3.69
CA PRO A 103 -19.59 -11.83 -3.76
C PRO A 103 -18.61 -12.94 -3.31
N PRO A 104 -17.28 -12.80 -3.49
CA PRO A 104 -16.31 -13.79 -3.02
C PRO A 104 -16.20 -13.79 -1.48
N ILE A 105 -17.16 -14.44 -0.81
CA ILE A 105 -17.28 -14.49 0.65
C ILE A 105 -16.03 -15.17 1.24
N GLY A 106 -15.41 -14.53 2.23
CA GLY A 106 -14.25 -15.06 2.95
C GLY A 106 -12.88 -14.78 2.33
N THR A 107 -12.78 -14.33 1.08
CA THR A 107 -11.48 -14.18 0.39
C THR A 107 -10.68 -12.94 0.79
N GLY A 108 -11.28 -12.05 1.60
CA GLY A 108 -10.62 -10.86 2.14
C GLY A 108 -9.90 -11.15 3.45
N PHE A 109 -10.27 -10.40 4.50
CA PHE A 109 -9.68 -10.50 5.84
C PHE A 109 -9.69 -11.93 6.44
N MET A 110 -10.65 -12.77 6.05
CA MET A 110 -10.79 -14.14 6.56
C MET A 110 -9.82 -15.13 5.92
N GLY A 111 -9.11 -14.76 4.84
CA GLY A 111 -8.00 -15.55 4.30
C GLY A 111 -8.36 -16.78 3.46
N TYR A 112 -9.63 -16.94 3.05
CA TYR A 112 -10.01 -18.05 2.17
C TYR A 112 -9.36 -17.90 0.79
N GLN A 113 -8.92 -19.01 0.21
CA GLN A 113 -8.36 -19.00 -1.14
C GLN A 113 -9.46 -18.77 -2.19
N ALA A 114 -9.29 -17.80 -3.09
CA ALA A 114 -10.30 -17.46 -4.09
C ALA A 114 -10.71 -18.64 -4.99
N LYS A 115 -9.77 -19.50 -5.38
CA LYS A 115 -10.04 -20.73 -6.15
C LYS A 115 -10.96 -21.69 -5.40
N THR A 116 -10.73 -21.83 -4.09
CA THR A 116 -11.54 -22.68 -3.21
C THR A 116 -12.96 -22.14 -3.11
N VAL A 117 -13.12 -20.83 -2.84
CA VAL A 117 -14.43 -20.18 -2.76
C VAL A 117 -15.21 -20.31 -4.07
N ALA A 118 -14.57 -20.06 -5.22
CA ALA A 118 -15.21 -20.20 -6.53
C ALA A 118 -15.67 -21.65 -6.79
N ARG A 119 -14.84 -22.65 -6.47
CA ARG A 119 -15.20 -24.07 -6.59
C ARG A 119 -16.42 -24.40 -5.71
N ILE A 120 -16.42 -23.96 -4.46
CA ILE A 120 -17.51 -24.22 -3.51
C ILE A 120 -18.82 -23.58 -3.98
N PHE A 121 -18.78 -22.34 -4.48
CA PHE A 121 -19.97 -21.67 -5.00
C PHE A 121 -20.56 -22.41 -6.20
N ILE A 122 -19.72 -22.80 -7.16
CA ILE A 122 -20.14 -23.57 -8.33
C ILE A 122 -20.74 -24.91 -7.90
N GLN A 123 -20.07 -25.62 -6.97
CA GLN A 123 -20.54 -26.89 -6.44
C GLN A 123 -21.92 -26.75 -5.79
N ALA A 124 -22.11 -25.76 -4.89
CA ALA A 124 -23.37 -25.51 -4.21
C ALA A 124 -24.52 -25.27 -5.19
N VAL A 125 -24.29 -24.42 -6.21
CA VAL A 125 -25.30 -24.10 -7.23
C VAL A 125 -25.63 -25.32 -8.09
N GLN A 126 -24.62 -26.09 -8.50
CA GLN A 126 -24.81 -27.31 -9.29
C GLN A 126 -25.59 -28.39 -8.53
N ASP A 127 -25.25 -28.62 -7.26
CA ASP A 127 -25.92 -29.63 -6.43
C ASP A 127 -27.35 -29.20 -6.09
N PHE A 128 -27.56 -27.92 -5.81
CA PHE A 128 -28.89 -27.37 -5.62
C PHE A 128 -29.77 -27.55 -6.86
N GLY A 129 -29.25 -27.24 -8.05
CA GLY A 129 -29.97 -27.39 -9.32
C GLY A 129 -30.27 -28.84 -9.71
N LYS A 130 -29.47 -29.82 -9.26
CA LYS A 130 -29.73 -31.25 -9.51
C LYS A 130 -30.81 -31.85 -8.62
N THR A 131 -30.94 -31.34 -7.39
CA THR A 131 -31.73 -32.00 -6.33
C THR A 131 -33.15 -31.46 -6.20
N LYS A 132 -33.48 -30.33 -6.83
CA LYS A 132 -34.81 -29.71 -6.77
C LYS A 132 -35.32 -29.28 -8.15
N LYS A 133 -36.64 -29.40 -8.35
CA LYS A 133 -37.35 -28.55 -9.32
C LYS A 133 -37.35 -27.14 -8.73
N THR A 134 -36.39 -26.30 -9.14
CA THR A 134 -36.44 -24.87 -8.80
C THR A 134 -37.65 -24.26 -9.52
N SER A 135 -38.43 -23.46 -8.80
CA SER A 135 -39.65 -22.85 -9.32
C SER A 135 -39.54 -21.33 -9.39
N SER A 136 -38.76 -20.73 -8.48
CA SER A 136 -38.61 -19.28 -8.35
C SER A 136 -37.19 -18.78 -8.59
N LEU A 137 -36.15 -19.42 -8.04
CA LEU A 137 -34.76 -18.97 -8.21
C LEU A 137 -34.22 -19.37 -9.59
N THR A 138 -34.08 -18.40 -10.48
CA THR A 138 -33.59 -18.61 -11.86
C THR A 138 -32.17 -18.10 -12.10
N ASP A 139 -31.72 -17.10 -11.33
CA ASP A 139 -30.47 -16.40 -11.60
C ASP A 139 -29.56 -16.35 -10.36
N VAL A 140 -28.37 -16.96 -10.43
CA VAL A 140 -27.33 -16.82 -9.40
C VAL A 140 -26.12 -16.12 -10.00
N ASN A 141 -25.87 -14.89 -9.56
CA ASN A 141 -24.81 -14.02 -10.05
C ASN A 141 -23.59 -14.08 -9.13
N PHE A 142 -22.44 -14.50 -9.64
CA PHE A 142 -21.16 -14.35 -8.95
C PHE A 142 -20.59 -12.96 -9.22
N VAL A 143 -20.55 -12.11 -8.20
CA VAL A 143 -20.21 -10.68 -8.34
C VAL A 143 -18.78 -10.43 -7.88
N ILE A 144 -17.90 -10.12 -8.82
CA ILE A 144 -16.50 -9.79 -8.56
C ILE A 144 -16.32 -8.30 -8.87
N ARG A 145 -15.65 -7.55 -7.98
CA ARG A 145 -15.38 -6.14 -8.25
C ARG A 145 -14.40 -6.02 -9.40
N LYS A 146 -14.56 -4.99 -10.23
CA LYS A 146 -13.72 -4.76 -11.41
C LYS A 146 -12.23 -4.64 -11.05
N GLU A 147 -11.91 -4.17 -9.84
CA GLU A 147 -10.56 -4.07 -9.33
C GLU A 147 -9.93 -5.45 -9.04
N ASP A 148 -10.75 -6.45 -8.72
CA ASP A 148 -10.32 -7.82 -8.39
C ASP A 148 -10.14 -8.69 -9.66
N ILE A 149 -10.76 -8.31 -10.80
CA ILE A 149 -10.71 -9.02 -12.11
C ILE A 149 -9.38 -8.79 -12.85
N LYS A 150 -8.61 -7.75 -12.51
CA LYS A 150 -7.45 -7.27 -13.31
C LYS A 150 -6.33 -8.29 -13.51
N HIS A 151 -6.18 -9.27 -12.63
CA HIS A 151 -5.05 -10.20 -12.64
C HIS A 151 -5.02 -11.15 -13.86
N PHE A 152 -6.18 -11.61 -14.35
CA PHE A 152 -6.24 -12.56 -15.48
C PHE A 152 -6.22 -11.88 -16.85
N GLU A 153 -6.80 -10.68 -16.97
CA GLU A 153 -6.71 -9.89 -18.20
C GLU A 153 -5.26 -9.43 -18.47
N ILE A 154 -4.49 -9.13 -17.43
CA ILE A 154 -3.07 -8.80 -17.57
C ILE A 154 -2.28 -9.97 -18.17
N LEU A 155 -2.51 -11.20 -17.70
CA LEU A 155 -1.81 -12.38 -18.23
C LEU A 155 -2.12 -12.60 -19.71
N ARG A 156 -3.40 -12.48 -20.08
CA ARG A 156 -3.85 -12.56 -21.48
C ARG A 156 -3.24 -11.45 -22.33
N PHE A 157 -3.28 -10.21 -21.84
CA PHE A 157 -2.72 -9.04 -22.53
C PHE A 157 -1.22 -9.18 -22.80
N VAL A 158 -0.45 -9.67 -21.82
CA VAL A 158 0.99 -9.91 -21.97
C VAL A 158 1.26 -10.97 -23.04
N VAL A 159 0.56 -12.10 -23.01
CA VAL A 159 0.74 -13.17 -23.99
C VAL A 159 0.41 -12.69 -25.40
N GLN A 160 -0.72 -11.99 -25.58
CA GLN A 160 -1.11 -11.45 -26.88
C GLN A 160 -0.14 -10.37 -27.38
N GLY A 161 0.35 -9.49 -26.51
CA GLY A 161 1.35 -8.48 -26.86
C GLY A 161 2.67 -9.09 -27.32
N CYS A 162 3.14 -10.14 -26.64
CA CYS A 162 4.36 -10.87 -27.02
C CYS A 162 4.20 -11.58 -28.38
N LEU A 163 3.07 -12.25 -28.62
CA LEU A 163 2.77 -12.89 -29.91
C LEU A 163 2.67 -11.87 -31.05
N GLY A 164 1.99 -10.75 -30.82
CA GLY A 164 1.90 -9.64 -31.78
C GLY A 164 3.27 -9.14 -32.17
N LYS A 165 4.13 -8.84 -31.19
CA LYS A 165 5.49 -8.39 -31.47
C LYS A 165 6.33 -9.44 -32.22
N ALA A 166 6.24 -10.70 -31.85
CA ALA A 166 6.99 -11.73 -32.54
C ALA A 166 6.50 -11.92 -34.00
N SER A 167 5.20 -11.71 -34.24
CA SER A 167 4.64 -11.67 -35.60
C SER A 167 5.06 -10.42 -36.37
N ASP A 168 5.03 -9.23 -35.76
CA ASP A 168 5.48 -7.97 -36.38
C ASP A 168 6.94 -8.07 -36.88
N HIS A 169 7.76 -8.83 -36.14
CA HIS A 169 9.17 -9.07 -36.47
C HIS A 169 9.41 -10.31 -37.34
N ASN A 170 8.36 -10.97 -37.83
CA ASN A 170 8.44 -12.19 -38.66
C ASN A 170 9.24 -13.34 -38.02
N TYR A 171 9.20 -13.48 -36.70
CA TYR A 171 9.81 -14.63 -36.04
C TYR A 171 9.01 -15.91 -36.31
N SER A 172 9.71 -17.04 -36.40
CA SER A 172 9.10 -18.36 -36.63
C SER A 172 8.77 -19.11 -35.34
N SER A 173 9.35 -18.70 -34.20
CA SER A 173 9.08 -19.31 -32.90
C SER A 173 9.12 -18.31 -31.74
N ILE A 174 8.44 -18.67 -30.64
CA ILE A 174 8.48 -17.96 -29.36
C ILE A 174 8.33 -18.95 -28.21
N ALA A 175 8.97 -18.68 -27.07
CA ALA A 175 8.84 -19.49 -25.86
C ALA A 175 8.29 -18.64 -24.71
N PHE A 176 7.30 -19.17 -24.00
CA PHE A 176 6.74 -18.58 -22.78
C PHE A 176 7.13 -19.42 -21.57
N PRO A 177 7.70 -18.83 -20.51
CA PRO A 177 7.72 -19.51 -19.22
C PRO A 177 6.28 -19.67 -18.69
N CYS A 178 6.07 -20.48 -17.66
CA CYS A 178 4.77 -20.58 -16.97
C CYS A 178 4.40 -19.28 -16.23
N LEU A 179 3.92 -18.30 -17.00
CA LEU A 179 3.59 -16.96 -16.52
C LEU A 179 2.45 -17.03 -15.49
N GLY A 180 2.64 -16.36 -14.36
CA GLY A 180 1.64 -16.26 -13.29
C GLY A 180 1.64 -17.39 -12.25
N THR A 181 2.16 -18.58 -12.57
CA THR A 181 2.10 -19.74 -11.64
C THR A 181 3.23 -19.77 -10.59
N GLY A 182 4.20 -18.86 -10.67
CA GLY A 182 5.29 -18.70 -9.71
C GLY A 182 4.93 -17.77 -8.55
N TYR A 183 5.72 -16.72 -8.32
CA TYR A 183 5.53 -15.73 -7.24
C TYR A 183 4.10 -15.14 -7.15
N GLN A 184 3.44 -14.96 -8.29
CA GLN A 184 2.08 -14.40 -8.37
C GLN A 184 0.99 -15.39 -7.89
N GLY A 185 1.33 -16.66 -7.72
CA GLY A 185 0.46 -17.66 -7.10
C GLY A 185 -0.82 -17.99 -7.88
N TYR A 186 -0.85 -17.77 -9.19
CA TYR A 186 -2.03 -18.13 -9.98
C TYR A 186 -2.24 -19.64 -9.98
N PRO A 187 -3.49 -20.11 -9.81
CA PRO A 187 -3.80 -21.51 -9.99
C PRO A 187 -3.32 -22.00 -11.37
N SER A 188 -2.49 -23.03 -11.36
CA SER A 188 -1.91 -23.73 -12.53
C SER A 188 -2.90 -23.90 -13.70
N LYS A 189 -4.09 -24.46 -13.41
CA LYS A 189 -5.18 -24.66 -14.39
C LYS A 189 -5.69 -23.36 -15.03
N ILE A 190 -5.82 -22.29 -14.23
CA ILE A 190 -6.37 -21.02 -14.71
C ILE A 190 -5.34 -20.29 -15.56
N ALA A 191 -4.07 -20.29 -15.13
CA ALA A 191 -2.97 -19.74 -15.92
C ALA A 191 -2.81 -20.47 -17.25
N ALA A 192 -2.82 -21.81 -17.22
CA ALA A 192 -2.78 -22.65 -18.41
C ALA A 192 -3.91 -22.29 -19.37
N LYS A 193 -5.17 -22.32 -18.92
CA LYS A 193 -6.33 -21.99 -19.77
C LYS A 193 -6.23 -20.59 -20.37
N THR A 194 -5.78 -19.61 -19.58
CA THR A 194 -5.68 -18.21 -20.01
C THR A 194 -4.60 -18.02 -21.08
N VAL A 195 -3.39 -18.54 -20.83
CA VAL A 195 -2.26 -18.47 -21.79
C VAL A 195 -2.62 -19.21 -23.07
N MET A 196 -3.18 -20.42 -22.95
CA MET A 196 -3.52 -21.26 -24.09
C MET A 196 -4.66 -20.68 -24.95
N SER A 197 -5.70 -20.12 -24.31
CA SER A 197 -6.74 -19.37 -25.03
C SER A 197 -6.18 -18.12 -25.71
N ALA A 198 -5.29 -17.36 -25.06
CA ALA A 198 -4.67 -16.18 -25.65
C ALA A 198 -3.85 -16.53 -26.91
N ILE A 199 -3.08 -17.62 -26.86
CA ILE A 199 -2.34 -18.15 -28.01
C ILE A 199 -3.29 -18.56 -29.14
N LYS A 200 -4.33 -19.34 -28.80
CA LYS A 200 -5.34 -19.77 -29.77
C LYS A 200 -5.96 -18.56 -30.48
N ASP A 201 -6.45 -17.60 -29.71
CA ASP A 201 -7.17 -16.44 -30.25
C ASP A 201 -6.24 -15.56 -31.11
N PHE A 202 -4.96 -15.45 -30.73
CA PHE A 202 -3.97 -14.74 -31.53
C PHE A 202 -3.82 -15.34 -32.93
N PHE A 203 -3.64 -16.67 -33.05
CA PHE A 203 -3.47 -17.32 -34.35
C PHE A 203 -4.75 -17.34 -35.19
N HIS A 204 -5.93 -17.35 -34.56
CA HIS A 204 -7.19 -17.15 -35.29
C HIS A 204 -7.26 -15.74 -35.88
N ALA A 205 -6.82 -14.72 -35.13
CA ALA A 205 -6.84 -13.33 -35.58
C ALA A 205 -5.71 -12.99 -36.57
N HIS A 206 -4.59 -13.72 -36.56
CA HIS A 206 -3.41 -13.44 -37.36
C HIS A 206 -2.96 -14.66 -38.21
N PRO A 207 -3.81 -15.15 -39.14
CA PRO A 207 -3.50 -16.33 -39.94
C PRO A 207 -2.26 -16.17 -40.84
N ALA A 208 -1.90 -14.92 -41.17
CA ALA A 208 -0.73 -14.59 -41.98
C ALA A 208 0.60 -14.48 -41.19
N SER A 209 0.57 -14.67 -39.86
CA SER A 209 1.79 -14.61 -39.04
C SER A 209 2.85 -15.59 -39.54
N ALA A 210 4.14 -15.25 -39.43
CA ALA A 210 5.25 -16.17 -39.71
C ALA A 210 5.53 -17.15 -38.54
N LEU A 211 4.91 -16.94 -37.37
CA LEU A 211 5.06 -17.82 -36.21
C LEU A 211 4.51 -19.21 -36.50
N ARG A 212 5.34 -20.23 -36.29
CA ARG A 212 5.00 -21.65 -36.49
C ARG A 212 5.16 -22.48 -35.22
N LYS A 213 5.85 -21.97 -34.20
CA LYS A 213 6.13 -22.69 -32.96
C LYS A 213 5.92 -21.80 -31.73
N VAL A 214 5.14 -22.27 -30.76
CA VAL A 214 5.04 -21.68 -29.42
C VAL A 214 5.45 -22.75 -28.41
N GLU A 215 6.47 -22.46 -27.61
CA GLU A 215 6.93 -23.37 -26.55
C GLU A 215 6.45 -22.88 -25.19
N ILE A 216 5.90 -23.78 -24.38
CA ILE A 216 5.63 -23.51 -22.97
C ILE A 216 6.75 -24.15 -22.14
N VAL A 217 7.51 -23.32 -21.44
CA VAL A 217 8.69 -23.74 -20.67
C VAL A 217 8.31 -23.88 -19.20
N VAL A 218 8.34 -25.13 -18.72
CA VAL A 218 8.16 -25.50 -17.31
C VAL A 218 9.53 -25.88 -16.74
N PHE A 219 9.99 -25.18 -15.70
CA PHE A 219 11.24 -25.52 -15.03
C PHE A 219 11.04 -26.66 -14.02
N GLU A 220 11.83 -27.72 -14.14
CA GLU A 220 11.85 -28.80 -13.16
C GLU A 220 12.46 -28.31 -11.82
N GLY A 221 11.86 -28.72 -10.70
CA GLY A 221 12.41 -28.47 -9.35
C GLY A 221 11.71 -27.38 -8.51
N GLY A 222 10.76 -26.62 -9.06
CA GLY A 222 9.94 -25.67 -8.30
C GLY A 222 8.79 -26.34 -7.51
N LYS A 223 8.28 -25.70 -6.45
CA LYS A 223 7.05 -26.16 -5.78
C LYS A 223 5.92 -26.23 -6.82
N ASP A 224 5.23 -27.37 -6.89
CA ASP A 224 4.09 -27.65 -7.80
C ASP A 224 4.40 -27.72 -9.32
N TRP A 225 5.67 -27.80 -9.75
CA TRP A 225 6.04 -27.85 -11.19
C TRP A 225 5.34 -28.97 -11.97
N ARG A 226 5.12 -30.14 -11.33
CA ARG A 226 4.37 -31.27 -11.92
C ARG A 226 2.92 -30.92 -12.19
N GLU A 227 2.26 -30.18 -11.29
CA GLU A 227 0.87 -29.75 -11.47
C GLU A 227 0.76 -28.67 -12.56
N VAL A 228 1.73 -27.76 -12.63
CA VAL A 228 1.84 -26.75 -13.69
C VAL A 228 1.99 -27.44 -15.04
N CYS A 229 2.95 -28.37 -15.15
CA CYS A 229 3.16 -29.16 -16.37
C CYS A 229 1.88 -29.87 -16.80
N LYS A 230 1.23 -30.60 -15.87
CA LYS A 230 -0.05 -31.29 -16.13
C LYS A 230 -1.15 -30.35 -16.62
N SER A 231 -1.24 -29.15 -16.04
CA SER A 231 -2.28 -28.18 -16.40
C SER A 231 -2.10 -27.62 -17.80
N PHE A 232 -0.87 -27.27 -18.19
CA PHE A 232 -0.58 -26.80 -19.54
C PHE A 232 -0.70 -27.91 -20.58
N GLN A 233 -0.28 -29.14 -20.24
CA GLN A 233 -0.47 -30.30 -21.10
C GLN A 233 -1.95 -30.57 -21.38
N GLN A 234 -2.80 -30.53 -20.36
CA GLN A 234 -4.23 -30.73 -20.52
C GLN A 234 -4.87 -29.67 -21.44
N GLU A 235 -4.49 -28.40 -21.29
CA GLU A 235 -5.03 -27.33 -22.14
C GLU A 235 -4.46 -27.36 -23.57
N LEU A 236 -3.25 -27.86 -23.75
CA LEU A 236 -2.68 -28.15 -25.09
C LEU A 236 -3.49 -29.23 -25.80
N GLU A 237 -3.80 -30.33 -25.13
CA GLU A 237 -4.63 -31.42 -25.67
C GLU A 237 -6.04 -30.93 -26.06
N ASN A 238 -6.61 -30.00 -25.28
CA ASN A 238 -7.92 -29.40 -25.58
C ASN A 238 -7.94 -28.53 -26.83
N ILE A 239 -6.79 -27.98 -27.24
CA ILE A 239 -6.71 -26.99 -28.35
C ILE A 239 -6.14 -27.62 -29.63
N ALA A 240 -5.19 -28.56 -29.51
CA ALA A 240 -4.51 -29.16 -30.65
C ALA A 240 -4.20 -30.65 -30.38
N PRO A 241 -5.19 -31.56 -30.46
CA PRO A 241 -5.06 -32.95 -30.04
C PRO A 241 -4.05 -33.81 -30.84
N SER A 242 -3.43 -33.31 -31.92
CA SER A 242 -2.72 -34.16 -32.89
C SER A 242 -1.20 -33.94 -33.04
N LYS A 243 -0.56 -33.00 -32.35
CA LYS A 243 0.91 -32.77 -32.47
C LYS A 243 1.53 -32.26 -31.17
N VAL A 244 1.81 -33.16 -30.22
CA VAL A 244 2.53 -32.83 -28.98
C VAL A 244 3.88 -33.55 -28.98
N GLU A 245 4.98 -32.81 -29.18
CA GLU A 245 6.33 -33.30 -28.88
C GLU A 245 6.70 -32.91 -27.45
N VAL A 246 6.77 -33.87 -26.53
CA VAL A 246 7.31 -33.66 -25.18
C VAL A 246 8.81 -33.94 -25.20
N ARG A 247 9.64 -32.88 -25.12
CA ARG A 247 11.10 -33.02 -25.02
C ARG A 247 11.52 -33.02 -23.55
N LYS A 248 12.21 -34.08 -23.11
CA LYS A 248 12.74 -34.24 -21.75
C LYS A 248 14.09 -33.54 -21.51
N GLN A 249 14.71 -33.04 -22.57
CA GLN A 249 15.94 -32.25 -22.50
C GLN A 249 15.66 -30.85 -23.03
N ALA A 250 16.14 -29.83 -22.31
CA ALA A 250 16.16 -28.46 -22.81
C ALA A 250 16.86 -28.44 -24.18
N PRO A 251 16.33 -27.72 -25.19
CA PRO A 251 17.04 -27.57 -26.45
C PRO A 251 18.44 -27.06 -26.16
N GLN A 252 19.47 -27.80 -26.58
CA GLN A 252 20.82 -27.26 -26.56
C GLN A 252 20.82 -26.01 -27.44
N LEU A 253 21.25 -24.89 -26.86
CA LEU A 253 21.52 -23.67 -27.60
C LEU A 253 22.58 -23.97 -28.65
N GLN A 254 22.15 -24.30 -29.87
CA GLN A 254 23.04 -24.19 -31.02
C GLN A 254 23.29 -22.70 -31.23
N LEU A 255 24.51 -22.28 -30.96
CA LEU A 255 25.05 -20.99 -31.38
C LEU A 255 25.03 -20.95 -32.91
N VAL A 256 23.89 -20.56 -33.47
CA VAL A 256 23.83 -20.02 -34.83
C VAL A 256 24.82 -18.85 -34.85
N LYS A 257 25.65 -18.74 -35.90
CA LYS A 257 26.55 -17.59 -36.09
C LYS A 257 25.77 -16.32 -35.75
N PRO A 258 26.30 -15.43 -34.90
CA PRO A 258 25.50 -14.38 -34.29
C PRO A 258 24.96 -13.48 -35.40
N VAL A 259 23.66 -13.59 -35.68
CA VAL A 259 22.88 -12.41 -36.00
C VAL A 259 23.05 -11.51 -34.77
N PRO A 260 23.42 -10.23 -34.92
CA PRO A 260 23.58 -9.34 -33.78
C PRO A 260 22.33 -9.46 -32.92
N VAL A 261 22.50 -10.05 -31.74
CA VAL A 261 21.43 -10.22 -30.77
C VAL A 261 21.09 -8.80 -30.36
N VAL A 262 20.00 -8.26 -30.90
CA VAL A 262 19.33 -7.15 -30.27
C VAL A 262 18.75 -7.74 -29.00
N VAL A 263 19.57 -7.72 -27.94
CA VAL A 263 19.09 -7.83 -26.58
C VAL A 263 18.08 -6.70 -26.46
N LEU A 264 16.78 -7.02 -26.60
CA LEU A 264 15.74 -6.11 -26.18
C LEU A 264 15.95 -5.98 -24.67
N LYS A 265 16.71 -4.95 -24.29
CA LYS A 265 16.85 -4.54 -22.90
C LYS A 265 15.43 -4.53 -22.33
N PRO A 266 15.20 -5.11 -21.14
CA PRO A 266 13.92 -4.91 -20.46
C PRO A 266 13.59 -3.42 -20.56
N PRO A 267 12.35 -3.06 -20.93
CA PRO A 267 12.00 -1.67 -21.16
C PRO A 267 12.55 -0.89 -19.98
N SER A 268 13.41 0.08 -20.30
CA SER A 268 14.10 0.84 -19.26
C SER A 268 13.05 1.36 -18.29
N PRO A 269 13.31 1.33 -16.97
CA PRO A 269 12.37 1.84 -15.99
C PRO A 269 11.88 3.21 -16.46
N PRO A 270 10.57 3.51 -16.36
CA PRO A 270 10.06 4.80 -16.79
C PRO A 270 10.91 5.93 -16.22
N LYS A 271 11.14 6.97 -17.01
CA LYS A 271 11.97 8.10 -16.61
C LYS A 271 11.50 8.63 -15.25
N ARG A 272 12.39 8.71 -14.26
CA ARG A 272 12.10 9.23 -12.92
C ARG A 272 11.39 10.59 -13.02
N GLY A 273 10.26 10.73 -12.32
CA GLY A 273 9.39 11.91 -12.38
C GLY A 273 8.36 11.94 -13.51
N ALA A 274 8.33 10.94 -14.42
CA ALA A 274 7.26 10.80 -15.42
C ALA A 274 5.99 10.15 -14.83
N LYS A 275 4.85 10.32 -15.50
CA LYS A 275 3.55 9.74 -15.09
C LYS A 275 3.64 8.23 -14.86
N GLU A 276 4.27 7.51 -15.79
CA GLU A 276 4.44 6.07 -15.75
C GLU A 276 5.36 5.64 -14.62
N TRP A 277 6.34 6.48 -14.25
CA TRP A 277 7.21 6.24 -13.09
C TRP A 277 6.45 6.35 -11.77
N PHE A 278 5.57 7.36 -11.64
CA PHE A 278 4.70 7.47 -10.47
C PHE A 278 3.72 6.31 -10.35
N LYS A 279 3.12 5.91 -11.48
CA LYS A 279 2.24 4.74 -11.52
C LYS A 279 3.00 3.47 -11.11
N MET A 280 4.19 3.25 -11.66
CA MET A 280 5.07 2.15 -11.27
C MET A 280 5.38 2.20 -9.77
N LYS A 281 5.73 3.36 -9.21
CA LYS A 281 6.03 3.51 -7.77
C LYS A 281 4.83 3.26 -6.86
N TYR A 282 3.64 3.69 -7.28
CA TYR A 282 2.39 3.40 -6.58
C TYR A 282 2.05 1.90 -6.60
N GLU A 283 2.21 1.24 -7.75
CA GLU A 283 1.90 -0.17 -7.95
C GLU A 283 2.98 -1.12 -7.40
N GLN A 284 4.20 -0.61 -7.18
CA GLN A 284 5.30 -1.38 -6.63
C GLN A 284 5.01 -1.80 -5.19
N ASP A 285 5.36 -3.05 -4.87
CA ASP A 285 5.34 -3.55 -3.51
C ASP A 285 6.15 -2.64 -2.57
N VAL A 286 5.59 -2.37 -1.39
CA VAL A 286 6.32 -1.67 -0.34
C VAL A 286 7.38 -2.60 0.25
N CYS A 287 8.64 -2.23 0.12
CA CYS A 287 9.78 -3.01 0.59
C CYS A 287 10.54 -2.31 1.71
N ILE A 288 11.22 -3.12 2.53
CA ILE A 288 12.18 -2.66 3.52
C ILE A 288 13.36 -1.97 2.81
N PRO A 289 13.83 -0.80 3.27
CA PRO A 289 14.96 -0.13 2.66
C PRO A 289 16.19 -1.03 2.59
N MET A 290 16.98 -0.90 1.53
CA MET A 290 18.13 -1.80 1.31
C MET A 290 19.22 -1.68 2.39
N TYR A 291 19.24 -0.57 3.11
CA TYR A 291 20.21 -0.29 4.17
C TYR A 291 19.77 -0.80 5.56
N TRP A 292 18.55 -1.32 5.73
CA TRP A 292 18.12 -1.91 7.01
C TRP A 292 18.82 -3.24 7.29
N THR A 293 19.05 -3.54 8.57
CA THR A 293 19.78 -4.75 8.99
C THR A 293 19.03 -5.62 10.00
N SER A 294 18.06 -5.08 10.74
CA SER A 294 17.25 -5.84 11.71
C SER A 294 16.20 -6.73 11.05
N VAL A 295 15.84 -6.42 9.81
CA VAL A 295 14.91 -7.16 8.96
C VAL A 295 15.53 -7.28 7.57
N LYS A 296 15.24 -8.37 6.86
CA LYS A 296 15.76 -8.63 5.51
C LYS A 296 15.46 -7.45 4.57
N ALA A 297 16.51 -6.72 4.20
CA ALA A 297 16.49 -5.65 3.20
C ALA A 297 15.80 -6.08 1.89
N GLY A 298 15.02 -5.18 1.30
CA GLY A 298 14.31 -5.41 0.04
C GLY A 298 13.10 -6.36 0.13
N GLU A 299 12.89 -7.03 1.26
CA GLU A 299 11.71 -7.88 1.48
C GLU A 299 10.44 -7.02 1.57
N ASN A 300 9.32 -7.55 1.09
CA ASN A 300 8.03 -6.87 1.17
C ASN A 300 7.63 -6.69 2.64
N VAL A 301 7.28 -5.47 3.05
CA VAL A 301 6.94 -5.13 4.45
C VAL A 301 5.79 -5.95 5.01
N ARG A 302 4.91 -6.52 4.16
CA ARG A 302 3.80 -7.40 4.57
C ARG A 302 4.26 -8.81 4.95
N LYS A 303 5.42 -9.26 4.46
CA LYS A 303 6.00 -10.58 4.76
C LYS A 303 6.88 -10.56 5.99
N CYS A 304 7.39 -9.39 6.33
CA CYS A 304 8.24 -9.20 7.49
C CYS A 304 7.40 -9.26 8.77
N GLN A 305 7.84 -10.10 9.70
CA GLN A 305 7.21 -10.24 11.02
C GLN A 305 8.05 -9.53 12.09
N ARG A 306 7.44 -9.25 13.24
CA ARG A 306 8.15 -8.73 14.41
C ARG A 306 9.12 -9.80 14.92
N THR A 307 10.40 -9.49 14.97
CA THR A 307 11.45 -10.42 15.41
C THR A 307 11.90 -10.21 16.86
N GLY A 308 11.40 -9.19 17.58
CA GLY A 308 11.85 -8.83 18.93
C GLY A 308 10.75 -8.45 19.93
N ALA A 309 11.15 -8.28 21.20
CA ALA A 309 10.27 -7.88 22.30
C ALA A 309 9.89 -6.39 22.25
N LYS A 310 10.76 -5.53 21.69
CA LYS A 310 10.51 -4.10 21.46
C LYS A 310 9.96 -3.87 20.05
N ASP A 311 9.17 -2.81 19.89
CA ASP A 311 8.58 -2.43 18.60
C ASP A 311 9.59 -1.85 17.59
N TYR A 312 10.79 -1.50 18.04
CA TYR A 312 11.87 -0.93 17.25
C TYR A 312 13.24 -1.48 17.67
N VAL A 313 14.21 -1.35 16.78
CA VAL A 313 15.64 -1.57 17.04
C VAL A 313 16.42 -0.29 16.74
N LEU A 314 17.41 0.03 17.59
CA LEU A 314 18.39 1.06 17.31
C LEU A 314 19.64 0.39 16.77
N VAL A 315 20.01 0.76 15.55
CA VAL A 315 21.12 0.18 14.81
C VAL A 315 22.20 1.22 14.64
N ASP A 316 23.45 0.85 14.95
CA ASP A 316 24.59 1.71 14.67
C ASP A 316 24.78 1.82 13.14
N ILE A 317 25.17 3.00 12.68
CA ILE A 317 25.25 3.34 11.25
C ILE A 317 26.70 3.34 10.77
N ASP A 318 26.89 3.25 9.46
CA ASP A 318 28.22 3.40 8.87
C ASP A 318 28.74 4.83 9.03
N GLY A 319 30.06 4.99 9.03
CA GLY A 319 30.71 6.28 9.27
C GLY A 319 30.38 7.35 8.23
N ALA A 320 30.07 6.98 6.98
CA ALA A 320 29.70 7.94 5.95
C ALA A 320 28.30 8.52 6.20
N THR A 321 27.34 7.67 6.57
CA THR A 321 26.02 8.12 7.02
C THR A 321 26.11 8.95 8.30
N GLU A 322 26.95 8.54 9.26
CA GLU A 322 27.14 9.29 10.51
C GLU A 322 27.70 10.69 10.26
N GLN A 323 28.73 10.82 9.42
CA GLN A 323 29.34 12.10 9.10
C GLN A 323 28.35 13.03 8.39
N MET A 324 27.56 12.51 7.45
CA MET A 324 26.56 13.29 6.73
C MET A 324 25.49 13.87 7.66
N ILE A 325 25.01 13.07 8.63
CA ILE A 325 24.03 13.56 9.60
C ILE A 325 24.70 14.57 10.56
N LYS A 326 25.96 14.37 10.98
CA LYS A 326 26.70 15.37 11.76
C LYS A 326 26.82 16.69 11.00
N ASP A 327 27.19 16.64 9.73
CA ASP A 327 27.32 17.83 8.89
C ASP A 327 25.96 18.50 8.70
N LEU A 328 24.89 17.74 8.49
CA LEU A 328 23.53 18.25 8.40
C LEU A 328 23.12 18.97 9.69
N VAL A 329 23.38 18.37 10.86
CA VAL A 329 23.11 18.98 12.17
C VAL A 329 23.87 20.30 12.32
N MET A 330 25.17 20.31 12.01
CA MET A 330 26.02 21.49 12.23
C MET A 330 25.77 22.61 11.20
N GLN A 331 25.51 22.29 9.94
CA GLN A 331 25.25 23.31 8.90
C GLN A 331 23.84 23.92 9.03
N THR A 332 22.91 23.22 9.67
CA THR A 332 21.59 23.75 10.03
C THR A 332 21.54 24.42 11.41
N TRP A 333 22.65 24.38 12.16
CA TRP A 333 22.79 25.08 13.43
C TRP A 333 23.01 26.57 13.21
N ALA A 334 22.14 27.40 13.77
CA ALA A 334 22.21 28.85 13.72
C ALA A 334 22.64 29.38 15.10
N ARG A 335 23.96 29.52 15.30
CA ARG A 335 24.56 29.97 16.57
C ARG A 335 23.96 31.29 17.08
N ASP A 336 23.71 32.23 16.17
CA ASP A 336 23.17 33.55 16.49
C ASP A 336 21.68 33.54 16.87
N LYS A 337 20.99 32.40 16.68
CA LYS A 337 19.58 32.19 17.01
C LYS A 337 19.37 31.28 18.23
N VAL A 338 20.44 30.86 18.91
CA VAL A 338 20.34 30.07 20.13
C VAL A 338 19.63 30.90 21.20
N GLY A 339 18.56 30.33 21.76
CA GLY A 339 17.75 31.03 22.74
C GLY A 339 16.75 32.04 22.17
N ASP A 340 16.58 32.12 20.85
CA ASP A 340 15.63 33.04 20.22
C ASP A 340 14.23 32.44 20.08
N GLY A 341 13.22 33.27 20.31
CA GLY A 341 11.81 32.92 20.15
C GLY A 341 11.15 32.39 21.41
N ARG A 342 9.82 32.29 21.36
CA ARG A 342 8.96 31.93 22.51
C ARG A 342 9.31 30.57 23.12
N ASP A 343 9.77 29.65 22.29
CA ASP A 343 9.99 28.25 22.68
C ASP A 343 11.35 28.01 23.32
N ALA A 344 12.23 29.01 23.27
CA ALA A 344 13.61 28.96 23.71
C ALA A 344 13.83 29.46 25.15
N LYS A 345 12.74 29.60 25.92
CA LYS A 345 12.78 30.06 27.33
C LYS A 345 13.89 29.35 28.11
N ASN A 346 14.67 30.14 28.86
CA ASN A 346 15.80 29.75 29.72
C ASN A 346 17.01 29.11 28.99
N LEU A 347 17.02 28.99 27.65
CA LEU A 347 18.18 28.42 26.95
C LEU A 347 19.40 29.33 26.96
N ARG A 348 19.21 30.66 26.89
CA ARG A 348 20.33 31.62 26.92
C ARG A 348 21.13 31.55 28.22
N GLU A 349 20.47 31.21 29.33
CA GLU A 349 21.10 31.08 30.66
C GLU A 349 22.12 29.95 30.71
N LEU A 350 21.99 28.94 29.83
CA LEU A 350 22.95 27.86 29.72
C LEU A 350 24.28 28.31 29.09
N ASN A 351 24.38 29.49 28.45
CA ASN A 351 25.62 30.01 27.87
C ASN A 351 26.36 28.99 26.99
N TYR A 352 25.64 28.35 26.07
CA TYR A 352 26.21 27.48 25.03
C TYR A 352 26.03 28.14 23.67
N SER A 353 26.84 27.73 22.69
CA SER A 353 26.81 28.33 21.35
C SER A 353 26.80 27.30 20.23
N SER A 354 27.07 26.04 20.57
CA SER A 354 27.09 24.93 19.63
C SER A 354 26.55 23.67 20.29
N ILE A 355 26.49 22.60 19.52
CA ILE A 355 26.17 21.26 20.00
C ILE A 355 27.26 20.29 19.57
N LYS A 356 27.48 19.26 20.38
CA LYS A 356 28.37 18.15 20.11
C LYS A 356 27.54 16.88 19.99
N VAL A 357 27.41 16.36 18.78
CA VAL A 357 26.76 15.06 18.56
C VAL A 357 27.61 13.96 19.20
N THR A 358 27.01 13.18 20.09
CA THR A 358 27.67 12.10 20.84
C THR A 358 27.36 10.72 20.28
N LYS A 359 26.14 10.53 19.74
CA LYS A 359 25.76 9.27 19.09
C LYS A 359 24.67 9.48 18.05
N ILE A 360 24.72 8.73 16.96
CA ILE A 360 23.64 8.65 15.98
C ILE A 360 23.30 7.18 15.77
N GLN A 361 22.01 6.85 15.82
CA GLN A 361 21.53 5.49 15.56
C GLN A 361 20.35 5.53 14.60
N ARG A 362 20.32 4.60 13.65
CA ARG A 362 19.15 4.39 12.80
C ARG A 362 18.06 3.69 13.59
N VAL A 363 16.85 4.17 13.43
CA VAL A 363 15.64 3.58 13.98
C VAL A 363 15.07 2.62 12.94
N GLU A 364 14.95 1.35 13.30
CA GLU A 364 14.29 0.34 12.48
C GLU A 364 13.03 -0.12 13.20
N ASN A 365 11.89 0.49 12.83
CA ASN A 365 10.56 0.13 13.32
C ASN A 365 9.65 -0.22 12.14
N ILE A 366 9.47 -1.51 11.91
CA ILE A 366 8.71 -1.98 10.76
C ILE A 366 7.24 -1.59 10.77
N HIS A 367 6.62 -1.50 11.97
CA HIS A 367 5.21 -1.15 12.08
C HIS A 367 4.97 0.30 11.66
N LEU A 368 5.82 1.22 12.14
CA LEU A 368 5.77 2.63 11.76
C LEU A 368 6.12 2.81 10.28
N TYR A 369 7.18 2.14 9.82
CA TYR A 369 7.62 2.24 8.43
C TYR A 369 6.57 1.74 7.44
N LYS A 370 5.83 0.67 7.78
CA LYS A 370 4.72 0.19 6.94
C LYS A 370 3.66 1.27 6.74
N GLY A 371 3.20 1.90 7.82
CA GLY A 371 2.21 2.98 7.73
C GLY A 371 2.74 4.18 6.95
N TYR A 372 4.01 4.53 7.16
CA TYR A 372 4.70 5.60 6.45
C TYR A 372 4.82 5.34 4.95
N ALA A 373 5.19 4.12 4.56
CA ALA A 373 5.38 3.77 3.17
C ALA A 373 4.05 3.59 2.42
N GLU A 374 2.98 3.15 3.08
CA GLU A 374 1.61 3.21 2.54
C GLU A 374 1.18 4.66 2.25
N GLU A 375 1.56 5.61 3.11
CA GLU A 375 1.27 7.04 2.90
C GLU A 375 2.10 7.63 1.75
N ARG A 376 3.36 7.20 1.58
CA ARG A 376 4.15 7.52 0.37
C ARG A 376 3.45 7.04 -0.91
N GLN A 377 2.90 5.82 -0.92
CA GLN A 377 2.13 5.31 -2.06
C GLN A 377 0.91 6.18 -2.39
N ARG A 378 0.18 6.68 -1.40
CA ARG A 378 -0.93 7.64 -1.62
C ARG A 378 -0.45 8.89 -2.37
N LEU A 379 0.72 9.43 -2.01
CA LEU A 379 1.29 10.59 -2.70
C LEU A 379 1.79 10.26 -4.12
N PHE A 380 2.32 9.06 -4.35
CA PHE A 380 2.65 8.60 -5.70
C PHE A 380 1.40 8.46 -6.59
N ASP A 381 0.29 7.94 -6.07
CA ASP A 381 -0.99 7.92 -6.79
C ASP A 381 -1.47 9.34 -7.12
N LYS A 382 -1.33 10.27 -6.16
CA LYS A 382 -1.64 11.70 -6.39
C LYS A 382 -0.79 12.31 -7.51
N ALA A 383 0.52 12.08 -7.51
CA ALA A 383 1.43 12.54 -8.56
C ALA A 383 1.14 11.87 -9.91
N SER A 384 0.83 10.57 -9.91
CA SER A 384 0.43 9.79 -11.09
C SER A 384 -0.84 10.35 -11.75
N LYS A 385 -1.86 10.64 -10.96
CA LYS A 385 -3.11 11.27 -11.43
C LYS A 385 -2.88 12.65 -12.05
N LYS A 386 -1.93 13.42 -11.50
CA LYS A 386 -1.50 14.72 -12.06
C LYS A 386 -0.58 14.59 -13.28
N GLY A 387 0.06 13.44 -13.46
CA GLY A 387 1.05 13.20 -14.52
C GLY A 387 2.36 13.96 -14.36
N ARG A 388 2.66 14.49 -13.15
CA ARG A 388 3.85 15.30 -12.87
C ARG A 388 4.21 15.25 -11.37
N PRO A 389 5.46 15.61 -10.99
CA PRO A 389 5.83 15.78 -9.60
C PRO A 389 4.92 16.75 -8.85
N LEU A 390 4.78 16.55 -7.54
CA LEU A 390 4.14 17.53 -6.66
C LEU A 390 5.00 18.81 -6.60
N VAL A 391 4.37 19.94 -6.29
CA VAL A 391 5.07 21.25 -6.30
C VAL A 391 6.05 21.29 -5.15
N SER A 392 7.35 21.43 -5.42
CA SER A 392 8.39 21.43 -4.38
C SER A 392 8.25 22.56 -3.37
N VAL A 393 8.89 22.40 -2.20
CA VAL A 393 8.94 23.45 -1.17
C VAL A 393 9.50 24.75 -1.76
N GLY A 394 10.62 24.68 -2.50
CA GLY A 394 11.21 25.86 -3.14
C GLY A 394 10.37 26.45 -4.28
N ASN A 395 9.61 25.63 -5.01
CA ASN A 395 8.71 26.10 -6.07
C ASN A 395 7.31 26.50 -5.57
N THR A 396 7.05 26.39 -4.26
CA THR A 396 5.80 26.84 -3.68
C THR A 396 5.76 28.36 -3.71
N LYS A 397 4.65 28.92 -4.22
CA LYS A 397 4.49 30.37 -4.37
C LYS A 397 4.76 31.10 -3.04
N ASN A 398 5.67 32.08 -3.07
CA ASN A 398 6.13 32.88 -1.93
C ASN A 398 6.96 32.13 -0.86
N SER A 399 7.41 30.90 -1.14
CA SER A 399 8.40 30.21 -0.32
C SER A 399 9.74 30.94 -0.36
N SER A 400 10.49 30.91 0.73
CA SER A 400 11.83 31.51 0.82
C SER A 400 12.94 30.64 0.18
N GLY A 401 12.63 29.42 -0.24
CA GLY A 401 13.58 28.52 -0.90
C GLY A 401 13.29 27.05 -0.67
N GLU A 402 14.15 26.17 -1.18
CA GLU A 402 14.10 24.74 -0.86
C GLU A 402 14.39 24.51 0.63
N ALA A 403 14.01 23.34 1.17
CA ALA A 403 14.33 23.02 2.55
C ALA A 403 15.85 23.03 2.76
N LYS A 404 16.36 23.71 3.78
CA LYS A 404 17.81 23.85 4.03
C LYS A 404 18.50 22.49 4.16
N THR A 405 17.82 21.52 4.76
CA THR A 405 18.29 20.13 4.85
C THR A 405 18.48 19.50 3.47
N GLU A 406 17.54 19.73 2.55
CA GLU A 406 17.59 19.25 1.16
C GLU A 406 18.74 19.91 0.38
N GLU A 407 18.97 21.21 0.58
CA GLU A 407 20.08 21.94 -0.06
C GLU A 407 21.44 21.37 0.37
N ILE A 408 21.63 21.16 1.68
CA ILE A 408 22.86 20.60 2.25
C ILE A 408 23.09 19.16 1.75
N LEU A 409 22.05 18.32 1.77
CA LEU A 409 22.15 16.93 1.31
C LEU A 409 22.46 16.85 -0.20
N LYS A 410 22.00 17.81 -1.00
CA LYS A 410 22.36 17.91 -2.42
C LYS A 410 23.80 18.38 -2.63
N SER A 411 24.31 19.30 -1.81
CA SER A 411 25.65 19.88 -1.97
C SER A 411 26.78 18.96 -1.51
N GLN A 412 26.53 18.07 -0.54
CA GLN A 412 27.53 17.13 -0.02
C GLN A 412 27.88 15.97 -0.98
N GLY A 413 27.39 16.03 -2.22
CA GLY A 413 27.52 14.94 -3.19
C GLY A 413 26.55 13.82 -2.86
N LYS A 414 25.99 13.18 -3.89
CA LYS A 414 25.12 12.03 -3.72
C LYS A 414 25.96 10.89 -3.14
N ASN A 415 26.07 10.78 -1.82
CA ASN A 415 26.20 9.45 -1.24
C ASN A 415 24.92 8.73 -1.65
N LYS A 416 25.03 8.00 -2.76
CA LYS A 416 23.88 7.45 -3.49
C LYS A 416 23.02 6.60 -2.56
N ASP A 417 23.61 6.03 -1.52
CA ASP A 417 22.97 5.09 -0.62
C ASP A 417 22.08 5.79 0.41
N PHE A 418 22.51 6.91 1.02
CA PHE A 418 21.70 7.65 2.00
C PHE A 418 20.41 8.22 1.39
N LEU A 419 20.52 8.82 0.21
CA LEU A 419 19.39 9.41 -0.51
C LEU A 419 18.69 8.42 -1.45
N SER A 420 19.16 7.16 -1.55
CA SER A 420 18.67 6.18 -2.52
C SER A 420 17.17 5.94 -2.44
N ASP A 421 16.62 5.98 -1.23
CA ASP A 421 15.20 5.78 -0.92
C ASP A 421 14.47 7.08 -0.54
N THR A 422 14.93 8.24 -1.02
CA THR A 422 14.21 9.52 -0.84
C THR A 422 13.57 9.97 -2.16
N PHE A 423 12.35 10.50 -2.06
CA PHE A 423 11.53 10.88 -3.20
C PHE A 423 11.12 12.37 -3.16
N PRO A 424 12.01 13.28 -3.59
CA PRO A 424 11.69 14.70 -3.72
C PRO A 424 10.47 14.98 -4.62
N GLU A 425 10.14 14.08 -5.54
CA GLU A 425 8.99 14.22 -6.44
C GLU A 425 7.63 14.22 -5.72
N ILE A 426 7.58 13.72 -4.47
CA ILE A 426 6.40 13.76 -3.60
C ILE A 426 6.61 14.67 -2.38
N ASN A 427 7.66 15.50 -2.38
CA ASN A 427 8.13 16.31 -1.25
C ASN A 427 8.41 15.48 0.01
N GLU A 428 9.13 14.37 -0.15
CA GLU A 428 9.73 13.68 0.97
C GLU A 428 11.03 14.39 1.37
N HIS A 429 11.12 14.86 2.61
CA HIS A 429 12.30 15.56 3.13
C HIS A 429 12.75 15.01 4.47
N PHE A 430 14.06 15.10 4.72
CA PHE A 430 14.61 14.96 6.06
C PHE A 430 14.47 16.27 6.83
N LEU A 431 13.89 16.22 8.02
CA LEU A 431 13.69 17.37 8.89
C LEU A 431 13.97 16.98 10.36
N PHE A 432 14.22 17.95 11.22
CA PHE A 432 14.48 17.72 12.64
C PHE A 432 13.20 17.82 13.47
N HIS A 433 13.04 16.88 14.40
CA HIS A 433 11.99 16.90 15.41
C HIS A 433 12.62 16.83 16.81
N GLY A 434 12.43 17.88 17.59
CA GLY A 434 12.85 17.94 18.99
C GLY A 434 11.78 17.40 19.92
N THR A 435 12.19 16.64 20.93
CA THR A 435 11.31 16.17 22.00
C THR A 435 12.11 15.87 23.25
N ALA A 436 11.50 16.06 24.43
CA ALA A 436 12.15 15.77 25.70
C ALA A 436 12.57 14.29 25.80
N SER A 437 13.72 14.02 26.41
CA SER A 437 14.36 12.70 26.44
C SER A 437 13.45 11.57 26.96
N GLU A 438 12.54 11.84 27.89
CA GLU A 438 11.56 10.88 28.41
C GLU A 438 10.47 10.48 27.39
N ASN A 439 10.24 11.29 26.36
CA ASN A 439 9.25 11.02 25.32
C ASN A 439 9.83 10.18 24.18
N VAL A 440 11.16 10.10 24.07
CA VAL A 440 11.84 9.42 22.96
C VAL A 440 11.40 7.97 22.83
N GLU A 441 11.32 7.21 23.92
CA GLU A 441 10.91 5.80 23.85
C GLU A 441 9.48 5.64 23.29
N LYS A 442 8.56 6.52 23.68
CA LYS A 442 7.18 6.53 23.14
C LYS A 442 7.18 6.88 21.66
N VAL A 443 7.97 7.87 21.25
CA VAL A 443 8.07 8.26 19.83
C VAL A 443 8.66 7.14 18.98
N LEU A 444 9.70 6.44 19.45
CA LEU A 444 10.33 5.36 18.70
C LEU A 444 9.45 4.10 18.60
N SER A 445 8.63 3.81 19.62
CA SER A 445 7.72 2.67 19.63
C SER A 445 6.41 2.95 18.90
N GLN A 446 5.78 4.10 19.20
CA GLN A 446 4.43 4.42 18.77
C GLN A 446 4.38 5.42 17.62
N GLY A 447 5.49 6.06 17.24
CA GLY A 447 5.54 7.15 16.27
C GLY A 447 5.18 8.51 16.89
N ILE A 448 5.28 9.56 16.09
CA ILE A 448 4.94 10.92 16.52
C ILE A 448 3.44 11.13 16.35
N ASP A 449 2.76 11.55 17.41
CA ASP A 449 1.30 11.66 17.45
C ASP A 449 0.85 13.13 17.44
N ASN A 450 0.08 13.52 16.43
CA ASN A 450 -0.43 14.88 16.28
C ASN A 450 -1.36 15.30 17.43
N ARG A 451 -1.97 14.36 18.16
CA ARG A 451 -2.84 14.64 19.30
C ARG A 451 -2.09 15.15 20.53
N LEU A 452 -0.77 14.99 20.56
CA LEU A 452 0.09 15.49 21.63
C LEU A 452 0.59 16.92 21.36
N ALA A 453 0.22 17.51 20.24
CA ALA A 453 0.51 18.91 19.96
C ALA A 453 -0.19 19.82 20.98
N GLY A 454 0.53 20.79 21.51
CA GLY A 454 -0.03 21.73 22.48
C GLY A 454 -1.13 22.60 21.86
N ASP A 455 -2.14 22.96 22.66
CA ASP A 455 -3.30 23.77 22.23
C ASP A 455 -2.94 25.16 21.67
N ARG A 456 -1.71 25.62 21.90
CA ARG A 456 -1.19 26.92 21.44
C ARG A 456 -0.21 26.80 20.27
N ALA A 457 -0.12 25.63 19.63
CA ALA A 457 0.79 25.41 18.50
C ALA A 457 0.41 26.31 17.32
N MET A 458 1.41 26.88 16.63
CA MET A 458 1.22 28.00 15.69
C MET A 458 0.31 27.70 14.50
N PHE A 459 0.31 26.45 14.03
CA PHE A 459 -0.47 25.94 12.90
C PHE A 459 -1.50 24.87 13.34
N GLY A 460 -1.84 24.82 14.63
CA GLY A 460 -2.80 23.90 15.23
C GLY A 460 -2.25 22.50 15.53
N GLY A 461 -3.15 21.53 15.71
CA GLY A 461 -2.88 20.19 16.25
C GLY A 461 -2.23 19.23 15.23
N GLY A 462 -0.98 19.51 14.87
CA GLY A 462 -0.19 18.75 13.90
C GLY A 462 1.15 18.26 14.47
N ILE A 463 1.90 17.52 13.65
CA ILE A 463 3.27 17.11 13.92
C ILE A 463 4.20 18.12 13.28
N TYR A 464 5.04 18.75 14.09
CA TYR A 464 5.97 19.80 13.66
C TYR A 464 7.36 19.24 13.47
N ALA A 465 8.02 19.65 12.40
CA ALA A 465 9.45 19.47 12.20
C ALA A 465 10.05 20.76 11.64
N ALA A 466 11.36 20.92 11.79
CA ALA A 466 12.09 22.09 11.32
C ALA A 466 13.29 21.67 10.47
N GLU A 467 13.66 22.50 9.51
CA GLU A 467 14.92 22.33 8.78
C GLU A 467 16.15 22.77 9.58
N SER A 468 15.94 23.37 10.76
CA SER A 468 17.01 23.82 11.65
C SER A 468 17.13 22.91 12.88
N SER A 469 18.33 22.38 13.10
CA SER A 469 18.68 21.68 14.34
C SER A 469 18.58 22.59 15.58
N THR A 470 18.82 23.89 15.43
CA THR A 470 18.63 24.89 16.51
C THR A 470 17.16 25.02 16.93
N LYS A 471 16.22 24.96 15.98
CA LYS A 471 14.79 24.96 16.32
C LYS A 471 14.38 23.68 17.04
N ALA A 472 14.88 22.53 16.59
CA ALA A 472 14.60 21.25 17.25
C ALA A 472 15.15 21.21 18.69
N ASP A 473 16.36 21.73 18.93
CA ASP A 473 16.96 21.80 20.26
C ASP A 473 16.09 22.54 21.29
N GLN A 474 15.24 23.49 20.85
CA GLN A 474 14.30 24.19 21.75
C GLN A 474 13.28 23.28 22.44
N TYR A 475 13.08 22.06 21.90
CA TYR A 475 12.10 21.09 22.36
C TYR A 475 12.74 19.80 22.91
N SER A 476 14.07 19.71 22.95
CA SER A 476 14.79 18.51 23.41
C SER A 476 14.81 18.32 24.93
N ASP A 477 14.28 19.29 25.67
CA ASP A 477 14.05 19.27 27.12
C ASP A 477 12.90 20.22 27.49
N HIS A 478 12.54 20.25 28.78
CA HIS A 478 11.47 21.10 29.27
C HIS A 478 11.91 22.55 29.41
N ARG A 479 11.01 23.48 29.06
CA ARG A 479 11.29 24.92 29.07
C ARG A 479 11.70 25.48 30.43
N ASP A 480 11.22 24.85 31.50
CA ASP A 480 11.49 25.23 32.87
C ASP A 480 12.60 24.38 33.53
N SER A 481 13.15 23.39 32.81
CA SER A 481 14.22 22.51 33.30
C SER A 481 15.18 22.18 32.16
N ARG A 482 16.02 23.17 31.82
CA ARG A 482 16.99 23.06 30.72
C ARG A 482 18.26 22.35 31.17
N THR A 483 18.79 21.46 30.35
CA THR A 483 20.05 20.74 30.63
C THR A 483 21.09 20.97 29.54
N LYS A 484 22.37 20.72 29.85
CA LYS A 484 23.43 20.75 28.83
C LYS A 484 23.70 19.40 28.18
N THR A 485 23.41 18.31 28.87
CA THR A 485 23.89 16.99 28.47
C THR A 485 22.76 15.98 28.34
N GLY A 486 23.01 14.92 27.56
CA GLY A 486 22.08 13.79 27.42
C GLY A 486 20.82 14.13 26.63
N LEU A 487 20.90 15.15 25.77
CA LEU A 487 19.78 15.61 24.94
C LEU A 487 19.64 14.72 23.71
N LYS A 488 18.41 14.69 23.19
CA LYS A 488 18.06 13.89 22.02
C LYS A 488 17.21 14.70 21.06
N MET A 489 17.43 14.49 19.77
CA MET A 489 16.54 14.94 18.70
C MET A 489 16.42 13.85 17.64
N LEU A 490 15.39 13.95 16.81
CA LEU A 490 15.15 13.00 15.73
C LEU A 490 15.40 13.67 14.39
N LEU A 491 16.04 12.95 13.49
CA LEU A 491 15.97 13.24 12.06
C LEU A 491 14.85 12.36 11.48
N VAL A 492 13.78 13.00 11.03
CA VAL A 492 12.57 12.34 10.53
C VAL A 492 12.48 12.45 9.02
N ARG A 493 11.96 11.41 8.37
CA ARG A 493 11.46 11.52 7.00
C ARG A 493 10.02 12.01 7.05
N MET A 494 9.74 13.08 6.30
CA MET A 494 8.43 13.72 6.29
C MET A 494 7.90 13.81 4.87
N SER A 495 6.75 13.20 4.62
CA SER A 495 6.07 13.17 3.32
C SER A 495 5.09 14.34 3.22
N LEU A 496 5.58 15.48 2.71
CA LEU A 496 4.85 16.76 2.76
C LEU A 496 3.76 16.89 1.68
N GLY A 497 3.86 16.19 0.55
CA GLY A 497 2.88 16.29 -0.54
C GLY A 497 2.69 17.72 -1.05
N ASP A 498 1.47 18.10 -1.44
CA ASP A 498 1.16 19.49 -1.77
C ASP A 498 1.12 20.34 -0.48
N ILE A 499 1.99 21.35 -0.40
CA ILE A 499 2.16 22.14 0.83
C ILE A 499 1.39 23.47 0.80
N CYS A 500 0.75 23.83 1.91
CA CYS A 500 0.11 25.13 2.09
C CYS A 500 1.04 26.09 2.83
N LEU A 501 1.59 27.07 2.13
CA LEU A 501 2.35 28.14 2.78
C LEU A 501 1.42 29.04 3.61
N CYS A 502 1.82 29.28 4.86
CA CYS A 502 1.14 30.14 5.82
C CYS A 502 2.13 31.20 6.36
N ASN A 503 1.84 32.47 6.12
CA ASN A 503 2.62 33.59 6.64
C ASN A 503 2.07 34.14 7.98
N GLN A 504 0.96 33.61 8.47
CA GLN A 504 0.36 33.95 9.76
C GLN A 504 -0.03 32.67 10.50
N GLY A 505 -0.05 32.72 11.83
CA GLY A 505 -0.50 31.59 12.65
C GLY A 505 -1.97 31.22 12.36
N GLN A 506 -2.27 29.93 12.37
CA GLN A 506 -3.59 29.37 12.07
C GLN A 506 -3.86 28.18 13.01
N GLN A 507 -5.11 27.89 13.36
CA GLN A 507 -5.43 26.78 14.26
C GLN A 507 -6.08 25.62 13.52
N PHE A 508 -5.31 24.99 12.63
CA PHE A 508 -5.82 23.88 11.82
C PHE A 508 -5.85 22.56 12.61
N ARG A 509 -6.88 21.74 12.35
CA ARG A 509 -6.94 20.34 12.81
C ARG A 509 -6.57 19.32 11.73
N ARG A 510 -6.44 19.77 10.49
CA ARG A 510 -6.03 19.01 9.30
C ARG A 510 -5.46 19.98 8.27
N ALA A 511 -4.71 19.49 7.30
CA ALA A 511 -4.24 20.32 6.20
C ALA A 511 -5.43 21.03 5.51
N PRO A 512 -5.30 22.32 5.15
CA PRO A 512 -6.43 23.13 4.71
C PRO A 512 -6.85 22.86 3.26
N CYS A 513 -8.07 23.24 2.91
CA CYS A 513 -8.59 23.14 1.55
C CYS A 513 -7.80 24.05 0.59
N LYS A 514 -7.52 23.59 -0.63
CA LYS A 514 -6.77 24.41 -1.60
C LYS A 514 -7.51 25.63 -2.11
N MET A 515 -8.85 25.61 -2.07
CA MET A 515 -9.69 26.72 -2.53
C MET A 515 -9.90 27.78 -1.46
N CYS A 516 -10.48 27.42 -0.31
CA CYS A 516 -10.85 28.39 0.72
C CYS A 516 -9.82 28.53 1.85
N ARG A 517 -8.77 27.68 1.86
CA ARG A 517 -7.70 27.66 2.87
C ARG A 517 -8.19 27.44 4.31
N LYS A 518 -9.37 26.85 4.48
CA LYS A 518 -9.92 26.42 5.77
C LYS A 518 -9.80 24.89 5.91
N ASP A 519 -9.59 24.42 7.14
CA ASP A 519 -9.60 23.01 7.49
C ASP A 519 -11.03 22.44 7.58
N LYS A 520 -11.97 23.25 8.09
CA LYS A 520 -13.43 23.04 8.03
C LYS A 520 -14.00 23.68 6.77
N CYS A 521 -14.01 22.92 5.69
CA CYS A 521 -14.41 23.39 4.36
C CYS A 521 -15.81 22.87 3.97
N THR A 522 -16.63 23.76 3.39
CA THR A 522 -17.94 23.43 2.78
C THR A 522 -17.98 23.65 1.27
N CYS A 523 -16.84 23.94 0.63
CA CYS A 523 -16.77 24.17 -0.81
C CYS A 523 -17.30 22.96 -1.61
N LYS A 524 -18.04 23.23 -2.71
CA LYS A 524 -18.60 22.23 -3.65
C LYS A 524 -19.40 21.09 -3.00
N GLY A 525 -20.30 21.40 -2.07
CA GLY A 525 -21.29 20.42 -1.57
C GLY A 525 -20.69 19.21 -0.85
N GLY A 526 -19.48 19.31 -0.32
CA GLY A 526 -18.83 18.23 0.43
C GLY A 526 -18.10 17.18 -0.41
N GLN A 527 -17.88 17.39 -1.72
CA GLN A 527 -17.03 16.51 -2.51
C GLN A 527 -15.55 16.62 -2.08
N LEU A 528 -14.96 15.48 -1.76
CA LEU A 528 -13.89 15.29 -0.76
C LEU A 528 -12.43 15.60 -1.18
N TRP A 529 -12.13 16.19 -2.35
CA TRP A 529 -10.88 15.75 -3.02
C TRP A 529 -9.76 16.77 -3.31
N ASP A 530 -9.80 18.03 -2.82
CA ASP A 530 -8.63 18.93 -3.04
C ASP A 530 -8.21 19.74 -1.81
N PHE A 531 -7.53 19.04 -0.90
CA PHE A 531 -6.82 19.62 0.24
C PHE A 531 -5.30 19.56 0.00
N TYR A 532 -4.59 20.47 0.66
CA TYR A 532 -3.15 20.31 0.86
C TYR A 532 -2.87 19.06 1.72
N ASP A 533 -1.65 18.55 1.67
CA ASP A 533 -1.21 17.43 2.51
C ASP A 533 -0.40 17.91 3.73
N SER A 534 0.10 19.14 3.71
CA SER A 534 0.89 19.74 4.79
C SER A 534 0.78 21.27 4.82
N VAL A 535 1.34 21.88 5.87
CA VAL A 535 1.48 23.33 6.06
C VAL A 535 2.95 23.68 6.24
N LEU A 536 3.35 24.83 5.68
CA LEU A 536 4.66 25.43 5.89
C LEU A 536 4.50 26.82 6.51
N GLY A 537 5.07 27.02 7.70
CA GLY A 537 5.34 28.34 8.24
C GLY A 537 6.61 28.93 7.61
N ASP A 538 6.47 29.98 6.82
CA ASP A 538 7.57 30.64 6.10
C ASP A 538 7.40 32.17 6.14
N GLY A 539 8.47 32.90 5.82
CA GLY A 539 8.53 34.35 5.69
C GLY A 539 9.02 35.01 6.98
N GLN A 540 8.10 35.57 7.76
CA GLN A 540 8.42 36.43 8.91
C GLN A 540 8.95 35.70 10.16
N TRP A 541 9.02 34.37 10.12
CA TRP A 541 9.39 33.54 11.27
C TRP A 541 10.89 33.28 11.31
N ILE A 542 11.45 33.23 12.52
CA ILE A 542 12.89 32.97 12.74
C ILE A 542 13.31 31.63 12.14
N PHE A 543 12.45 30.61 12.29
CA PHE A 543 12.66 29.28 11.76
C PHE A 543 11.45 28.86 10.95
N ARG A 544 11.68 28.17 9.83
CA ARG A 544 10.60 27.53 9.07
C ARG A 544 10.18 26.25 9.74
N GLU A 545 8.87 26.06 9.83
CA GLU A 545 8.26 24.90 10.47
C GLU A 545 7.34 24.20 9.47
N PHE A 546 7.53 22.89 9.34
CA PHE A 546 6.80 22.01 8.46
C PHE A 546 5.83 21.18 9.29
N VAL A 547 4.56 21.17 8.91
CA VAL A 547 3.49 20.58 9.70
C VAL A 547 2.68 19.61 8.87
N VAL A 548 2.57 18.38 9.36
CA VAL A 548 1.64 17.36 8.83
C VAL A 548 0.62 17.02 9.90
N TYR A 549 -0.55 16.54 9.48
CA TYR A 549 -1.67 16.28 10.40
C TYR A 549 -2.00 14.79 10.51
N GLU A 550 -1.31 13.94 9.76
CA GLU A 550 -1.45 12.50 9.82
C GLU A 550 -0.16 11.86 10.32
N LYS A 551 -0.28 11.00 11.35
CA LYS A 551 0.83 10.24 11.94
C LYS A 551 1.67 9.50 10.89
N ARG A 552 1.04 9.00 9.84
CA ARG A 552 1.68 8.21 8.79
C ARG A 552 2.52 9.06 7.83
N GLN A 553 2.46 10.38 7.88
CA GLN A 553 3.31 11.23 7.04
C GLN A 553 4.73 11.39 7.59
N VAL A 554 5.03 10.84 8.78
CA VAL A 554 6.34 10.97 9.43
C VAL A 554 6.89 9.62 9.85
N TYR A 555 8.18 9.39 9.58
CA TYR A 555 8.92 8.26 10.11
C TYR A 555 10.18 8.76 10.84
N PRO A 556 10.38 8.42 12.13
CA PRO A 556 11.63 8.71 12.82
C PRO A 556 12.73 7.80 12.24
N GLU A 557 13.65 8.36 11.46
CA GLU A 557 14.69 7.57 10.78
C GLU A 557 15.95 7.45 11.63
N TYR A 558 16.38 8.55 12.28
CA TYR A 558 17.57 8.56 13.12
C TYR A 558 17.33 9.22 14.45
N LEU A 559 17.87 8.63 15.52
CA LEU A 559 18.01 9.22 16.84
C LEU A 559 19.40 9.83 16.97
N ILE A 560 19.44 11.13 17.26
CA ILE A 560 20.67 11.90 17.45
C ILE A 560 20.76 12.25 18.93
N SER A 561 21.78 11.74 19.61
CA SER A 561 22.15 12.13 20.98
C SER A 561 23.25 13.18 20.92
N TYR A 562 23.15 14.22 21.75
CA TYR A 562 24.09 15.33 21.73
C TYR A 562 24.14 16.08 23.07
N ASP A 563 25.18 16.89 23.23
CA ASP A 563 25.33 17.83 24.34
C ASP A 563 25.44 19.27 23.81
N ARG A 564 24.94 20.24 24.56
CA ARG A 564 25.10 21.68 24.33
C ARG A 564 26.48 22.11 24.84
N VAL A 565 27.28 22.76 23.98
CA VAL A 565 28.68 23.15 24.25
C VAL A 565 28.96 24.63 24.02
#